data_AF-E4YR55-F1
#
_entry.id   AF-E4YR55-F1
#
_cell.length_a   1.000
_cell.length_b   1.000
_cell.length_c   1.000
_cell.angle_alpha   90.00
_cell.angle_beta   90.00
_cell.angle_gamma   90.00
#
_symmetry.space_group_name_H-M   'P 1'
#
loop_
_entity.id
_entity.type
_entity.pdbx_description
1 polymer ?
#
loop_
_entity_poly.entity_id
_entity_poly.type
_entity_poly.pdbx_seq_one_letter_code
_entity_poly.pdbx_strand_id
1 'polypeptide(L)'
;MKCGWSRGNEWQSQNGLKEGGIYFQGMTNDLFGNRVAGMEHGFWSPGSGNGRGFASGKTCNTHQPFGRFEDNVWHDNQRFGIYLDHQYSRDLERDQEAHVVKTAQGMESCNAFTRPDGKDNGFVSVIKNDFNYHNMFVGGYSIGDIEFDGLLSVNNLNNGYWKRSKNFAEPGRYHVKNSFFLADP
;
A
#
# COMPACT_ATOMS: atom_id res chain seq x y z
N MET A 1 -8.55 14.67 27.40
CA MET A 1 -7.72 15.32 26.35
C MET A 1 -8.44 15.07 25.04
N LYS A 2 -8.93 16.10 24.33
CA LYS A 2 -9.64 15.91 23.05
C LYS A 2 -8.58 15.83 21.95
N CYS A 3 -8.33 14.64 21.41
CA CYS A 3 -7.63 14.47 20.14
C CYS A 3 -8.57 14.98 19.04
N GLY A 4 -8.47 16.27 18.72
CA GLY A 4 -9.18 16.86 17.59
C GLY A 4 -8.33 16.74 16.34
N TRP A 5 -8.94 16.28 15.24
CA TRP A 5 -8.37 16.28 13.89
C TRP A 5 -7.77 17.65 13.56
N SER A 6 -6.46 17.70 13.32
CA SER A 6 -5.79 18.94 12.95
C SER A 6 -6.08 19.22 11.49
N ARG A 7 -6.85 20.27 11.20
CA ARG A 7 -6.96 20.84 9.84
C ARG A 7 -5.56 21.22 9.37
N GLY A 8 -4.98 20.43 8.47
CA GLY A 8 -3.60 20.63 8.00
C GLY A 8 -3.12 19.66 6.93
N ASN A 9 -3.79 18.51 6.73
CA ASN A 9 -3.40 17.50 5.75
C ASN A 9 -4.25 17.55 4.46
N GLU A 10 -4.85 18.70 4.17
CA GLU A 10 -5.73 18.92 3.00
C GLU A 10 -5.03 18.65 1.65
N TRP A 11 -3.70 18.54 1.62
CA TRP A 11 -2.94 18.19 0.42
C TRP A 11 -2.86 16.67 0.17
N GLN A 12 -3.13 15.83 1.16
CA GLN A 12 -3.18 14.36 1.01
C GLN A 12 -4.48 13.93 0.31
N SER A 13 -5.55 14.73 0.42
CA SER A 13 -6.86 14.49 -0.18
C SER A 13 -7.45 15.76 -0.77
N GLN A 14 -7.81 15.74 -2.06
CA GLN A 14 -8.52 16.86 -2.71
C GLN A 14 -9.91 17.16 -2.07
N ASN A 15 -10.41 16.29 -1.19
CA ASN A 15 -11.71 16.40 -0.54
C ASN A 15 -11.63 16.40 1.02
N GLY A 16 -10.47 16.66 1.61
CA GLY A 16 -10.31 16.93 3.05
C GLY A 16 -10.60 15.79 4.04
N LEU A 17 -10.89 14.57 3.56
CA LEU A 17 -11.33 13.43 4.38
C LEU A 17 -10.32 12.28 4.51
N LYS A 18 -9.01 12.53 4.40
CA LYS A 18 -8.01 11.45 4.57
C LYS A 18 -6.71 11.99 5.13
N GLU A 19 -6.42 11.66 6.39
CA GLU A 19 -5.17 12.04 7.08
C GLU A 19 -4.38 10.78 7.44
N GLY A 20 -3.68 10.19 6.47
CA GLY A 20 -2.77 9.08 6.75
C GLY A 20 -1.64 9.55 7.67
N GLY A 21 -1.38 8.84 8.77
CA GLY A 21 -0.23 9.14 9.64
C GLY A 21 1.10 9.02 8.92
N ILE A 22 1.22 7.99 8.07
CA ILE A 22 2.21 7.92 7.00
C ILE A 22 1.46 7.88 5.66
N TYR A 23 1.80 8.80 4.77
CA TYR A 23 1.15 8.97 3.48
C TYR A 23 2.14 8.89 2.32
N PHE A 24 1.94 7.94 1.40
CA PHE A 24 2.81 7.74 0.25
C PHE A 24 2.08 7.86 -1.09
N GLN A 25 2.53 8.84 -1.88
CA GLN A 25 2.21 8.90 -3.30
C GLN A 25 3.34 8.24 -4.09
N GLY A 26 3.21 6.93 -4.29
CA GLY A 26 4.28 6.08 -4.82
C GLY A 26 5.11 5.41 -3.72
N MET A 27 5.26 4.08 -3.80
CA MET A 27 5.58 3.22 -2.64
C MET A 27 7.03 2.72 -2.61
N THR A 28 7.95 3.49 -3.18
CA THR A 28 9.34 3.04 -3.35
C THR A 28 10.23 3.30 -2.13
N ASN A 29 9.72 3.93 -1.07
CA ASN A 29 10.47 4.15 0.16
C ASN A 29 10.38 2.92 1.07
N ASP A 30 11.43 2.71 1.85
CA ASP A 30 11.44 1.72 2.91
C ASP A 30 10.67 2.23 4.14
N LEU A 31 9.69 1.46 4.60
CA LEU A 31 9.08 1.57 5.93
C LEU A 31 9.55 0.43 6.81
N PHE A 32 10.27 0.75 7.88
CA PHE A 32 10.55 -0.24 8.91
C PHE A 32 10.39 0.32 10.32
N GLY A 33 9.79 -0.46 11.21
CA GLY A 33 9.74 -0.14 12.65
C GLY A 33 8.90 1.09 13.01
N ASN A 34 8.04 1.58 12.11
CA ASN A 34 7.21 2.75 12.37
C ASN A 34 6.08 2.41 13.34
N ARG A 35 5.68 3.38 14.18
CA ARG A 35 4.50 3.24 15.05
C ARG A 35 3.61 4.46 14.93
N VAL A 36 2.36 4.24 14.53
CA VAL A 36 1.39 5.31 14.33
C VAL A 36 0.09 4.98 15.06
N ALA A 37 -0.44 5.98 15.75
CA ALA A 37 -1.68 5.87 16.49
C ALA A 37 -2.56 7.10 16.39
N GLY A 38 -3.87 6.89 16.51
CA GLY A 38 -4.85 7.97 16.62
C GLY A 38 -5.10 8.76 15.33
N MET A 39 -4.77 8.19 14.16
CA MET A 39 -5.00 8.80 12.85
C MET A 39 -6.29 8.28 12.21
N GLU A 40 -6.67 8.80 11.03
CA GLU A 40 -7.79 8.21 10.29
C GLU A 40 -7.35 6.88 9.67
N HIS A 41 -6.17 6.92 9.06
CA HIS A 41 -5.46 5.77 8.55
C HIS A 41 -4.04 5.79 9.15
N GLY A 42 -3.56 4.67 9.71
CA GLY A 42 -2.18 4.60 10.21
C GLY A 42 -1.17 4.79 9.08
N PHE A 43 -1.29 3.96 8.05
CA PHE A 43 -0.62 4.11 6.76
C PHE A 43 -1.66 4.26 5.65
N TRP A 44 -1.42 5.16 4.70
CA TRP A 44 -2.21 5.27 3.49
C TRP A 44 -1.35 5.47 2.25
N SER A 45 -1.56 4.62 1.23
CA SER A 45 -1.03 4.87 -0.11
C SER A 45 -2.13 4.85 -1.17
N PRO A 46 -2.44 6.00 -1.80
CA PRO A 46 -3.28 6.05 -2.99
C PRO A 46 -2.53 5.53 -4.23
N GLY A 47 -3.14 4.58 -4.92
CA GLY A 47 -2.69 4.12 -6.23
C GLY A 47 -2.99 5.14 -7.33
N SER A 48 -4.02 5.97 -7.15
CA SER A 48 -4.30 7.06 -8.09
C SER A 48 -3.26 8.20 -7.97
N GLY A 49 -2.90 8.76 -9.12
CA GLY A 49 -2.01 9.92 -9.23
C GLY A 49 -0.85 9.70 -10.18
N ASN A 50 -0.24 10.81 -10.61
CA ASN A 50 0.80 10.84 -11.64
C ASN A 50 2.12 11.41 -11.10
N GLY A 51 2.42 11.22 -9.80
CA GLY A 51 3.53 11.89 -9.13
C GLY A 51 3.29 13.40 -8.99
N ARG A 52 4.20 14.08 -8.29
CA ARG A 52 4.18 15.54 -8.08
C ARG A 52 5.56 16.14 -8.34
N GLY A 53 5.59 17.43 -8.65
CA GLY A 53 6.84 18.16 -8.90
C GLY A 53 7.67 17.52 -10.01
N PHE A 54 8.95 17.24 -9.72
CA PHE A 54 9.90 16.67 -10.69
C PHE A 54 9.51 15.27 -11.20
N ALA A 55 8.70 14.54 -10.42
CA ALA A 55 8.19 13.21 -10.75
C ALA A 55 6.84 13.24 -11.49
N SER A 56 6.30 14.42 -11.79
CA SER A 56 4.99 14.55 -12.45
C SER A 56 5.00 13.91 -13.85
N GLY A 57 4.07 12.98 -14.09
CA GLY A 57 3.95 12.20 -15.32
C GLY A 57 5.02 11.12 -15.49
N LYS A 58 5.83 10.86 -14.47
CA LYS A 58 6.97 9.93 -14.51
C LYS A 58 6.85 8.77 -13.52
N THR A 59 5.72 8.65 -12.83
CA THR A 59 5.46 7.59 -11.85
C THR A 59 4.27 6.74 -12.26
N CYS A 60 4.20 5.56 -11.65
CA CYS A 60 3.17 4.58 -11.89
C CYS A 60 2.57 4.12 -10.57
N ASN A 61 1.92 5.05 -9.86
CA ASN A 61 1.65 4.92 -8.43
C ASN A 61 0.94 3.61 -8.04
N THR A 62 -0.15 3.25 -8.73
CA THR A 62 -0.86 1.97 -8.58
C THR A 62 0.06 0.75 -8.67
N HIS A 63 1.13 0.84 -9.46
CA HIS A 63 1.94 -0.30 -9.90
C HIS A 63 3.35 -0.29 -9.33
N GLN A 64 3.69 0.69 -8.50
CA GLN A 64 5.00 0.74 -7.88
C GLN A 64 5.15 -0.39 -6.86
N PRO A 65 6.21 -1.21 -6.97
CA PRO A 65 6.50 -2.20 -5.94
C PRO A 65 6.93 -1.49 -4.66
N PHE A 66 6.64 -2.13 -3.53
CA PHE A 66 7.03 -1.58 -2.24
C PHE A 66 8.55 -1.64 -2.10
N GLY A 67 9.13 -0.66 -1.39
CA GLY A 67 10.42 -0.86 -0.75
C GLY A 67 10.31 -1.91 0.37
N ARG A 68 11.28 -1.92 1.29
CA ARG A 68 11.17 -2.73 2.50
C ARG A 68 9.97 -2.24 3.32
N PHE A 69 9.01 -3.11 3.62
CA PHE A 69 7.83 -2.78 4.43
C PHE A 69 7.72 -3.78 5.57
N GLU A 70 8.33 -3.47 6.72
CA GLU A 70 8.54 -4.47 7.79
C GLU A 70 8.34 -3.92 9.20
N ASP A 71 7.82 -4.75 10.11
CA ASP A 71 7.80 -4.53 11.56
C ASP A 71 7.09 -3.22 11.99
N ASN A 72 6.08 -2.76 11.24
CA ASN A 72 5.37 -1.53 11.57
C ASN A 72 4.16 -1.81 12.48
N VAL A 73 3.76 -0.80 13.25
CA VAL A 73 2.61 -0.88 14.15
C VAL A 73 1.60 0.23 13.86
N TRP A 74 0.37 -0.19 13.60
CA TRP A 74 -0.76 0.68 13.29
C TRP A 74 -1.86 0.43 14.31
N HIS A 75 -2.08 1.35 15.25
CA HIS A 75 -3.06 1.11 16.30
C HIS A 75 -3.97 2.28 16.64
N ASP A 76 -5.17 1.99 17.15
CA ASP A 76 -6.13 3.01 17.57
C ASP A 76 -6.46 4.05 16.46
N ASN A 77 -6.38 3.66 15.19
CA ASN A 77 -6.76 4.54 14.08
C ASN A 77 -8.25 4.39 13.79
N GLN A 78 -8.90 5.50 13.43
CA GLN A 78 -10.36 5.55 13.26
C GLN A 78 -10.86 4.55 12.22
N ARG A 79 -10.11 4.36 11.12
CA ARG A 79 -10.50 3.49 10.02
C ARG A 79 -9.48 2.38 9.80
N PHE A 80 -8.47 2.63 8.99
CA PHE A 80 -7.54 1.57 8.60
C PHE A 80 -6.27 1.65 9.44
N GLY A 81 -5.74 0.53 9.90
CA GLY A 81 -4.34 0.49 10.35
C GLY A 81 -3.43 0.74 9.14
N ILE A 82 -3.34 -0.25 8.26
CA ILE A 82 -2.78 -0.11 6.91
C ILE A 82 -3.89 0.05 5.86
N TYR A 83 -3.78 1.05 4.98
CA TYR A 83 -4.69 1.31 3.86
C TYR A 83 -3.98 1.35 2.50
N LEU A 84 -4.09 0.25 1.75
CA LEU A 84 -3.62 0.11 0.37
C LEU A 84 -4.77 0.43 -0.58
N ASP A 85 -4.82 1.66 -1.07
CA ASP A 85 -5.91 2.16 -1.89
C ASP A 85 -5.60 1.93 -3.38
N HIS A 86 -5.95 0.73 -3.87
CA HIS A 86 -5.78 0.32 -5.27
C HIS A 86 -4.31 0.08 -5.65
N GLN A 87 -3.68 -0.96 -5.07
CA GLN A 87 -2.27 -1.27 -5.30
C GLN A 87 -2.09 -2.62 -5.99
N TYR A 88 -1.43 -2.62 -7.14
CA TYR A 88 -1.15 -3.77 -8.00
C TYR A 88 0.29 -3.69 -8.49
N SER A 89 1.23 -4.01 -7.61
CA SER A 89 2.67 -3.96 -7.88
C SER A 89 3.07 -4.71 -9.15
N ARG A 90 3.95 -4.09 -9.93
CA ARG A 90 4.46 -4.61 -11.22
C ARG A 90 5.98 -4.53 -11.28
N ASP A 91 6.56 -5.29 -12.20
CA ASP A 91 7.98 -5.20 -12.49
C ASP A 91 8.26 -3.93 -13.33
N LEU A 92 8.52 -2.83 -12.62
CA LEU A 92 8.71 -1.51 -13.23
C LEU A 92 10.17 -1.28 -13.62
N GLU A 93 10.41 -1.09 -14.91
CA GLU A 93 11.66 -0.53 -15.43
C GLU A 93 11.82 0.93 -15.01
N ARG A 94 12.92 1.24 -14.32
CA ARG A 94 13.21 2.56 -13.77
C ARG A 94 14.57 3.09 -14.22
N ASP A 95 14.67 4.41 -14.38
CA ASP A 95 15.93 5.10 -14.68
C ASP A 95 16.76 5.38 -13.40
N GLN A 96 17.88 6.08 -13.56
CA GLN A 96 18.79 6.42 -12.46
C GLN A 96 18.16 7.33 -11.39
N GLU A 97 17.06 8.00 -11.71
CA GLU A 97 16.31 8.88 -10.82
C GLU A 97 15.10 8.17 -10.21
N ALA A 98 15.00 6.86 -10.41
CA ALA A 98 13.89 6.00 -10.02
C ALA A 98 12.53 6.35 -10.66
N HIS A 99 12.54 7.13 -11.75
CA HIS A 99 11.35 7.35 -12.57
C HIS A 99 11.09 6.15 -13.47
N VAL A 100 9.84 5.94 -13.86
CA VAL A 100 9.50 4.89 -14.82
C VAL A 100 10.03 5.27 -16.20
N VAL A 101 10.76 4.33 -16.82
CA VAL A 101 11.32 4.52 -18.16
C VAL A 101 10.18 4.76 -19.15
N LYS A 102 10.34 5.81 -19.95
CA LYS A 102 9.37 6.17 -21.00
C LYS A 102 9.96 5.86 -22.37
N THR A 103 9.25 5.07 -23.17
CA THR A 103 9.58 4.86 -24.59
C THR A 103 8.59 5.61 -25.50
N ALA A 104 8.72 5.40 -26.81
CA ALA A 104 7.83 6.00 -27.81
C ALA A 104 6.36 5.58 -27.65
N GLN A 105 6.05 4.45 -27.00
CA GLN A 105 4.66 4.01 -26.75
C GLN A 105 4.15 4.30 -25.32
N GLY A 106 4.94 5.00 -24.49
CA GLY A 106 4.52 5.43 -23.15
C GLY A 106 5.41 4.90 -22.04
N MET A 107 4.81 4.52 -20.91
CA MET A 107 5.49 3.86 -19.79
C MET A 107 5.11 2.38 -19.80
N GLU A 108 5.75 1.57 -20.63
CA GLU A 108 5.28 0.24 -20.97
C GLU A 108 5.34 -0.75 -19.82
N SER A 109 6.36 -0.62 -18.97
CA SER A 109 6.51 -1.44 -17.76
C SER A 109 5.38 -1.21 -16.76
N CYS A 110 4.62 -0.10 -16.90
CA CYS A 110 3.38 0.08 -16.17
C CYS A 110 2.26 -0.85 -16.59
N ASN A 111 2.32 -1.59 -17.70
CA ASN A 111 1.19 -2.36 -18.20
C ASN A 111 0.97 -3.67 -17.42
N ALA A 112 -0.28 -4.15 -17.41
CA ALA A 112 -0.66 -5.37 -16.68
C ALA A 112 0.04 -6.63 -17.20
N PHE A 113 0.42 -6.61 -18.46
CA PHE A 113 1.10 -7.71 -19.12
C PHE A 113 2.44 -7.25 -19.69
N THR A 114 3.42 -8.14 -19.66
CA THR A 114 4.70 -7.96 -20.31
C THR A 114 4.49 -7.83 -21.82
N ARG A 115 5.14 -6.84 -22.42
CA ARG A 115 5.48 -6.94 -23.84
C ARG A 115 6.74 -7.81 -23.91
N PRO A 116 6.96 -8.69 -24.89
CA PRO A 116 6.18 -9.09 -26.07
C PRO A 116 5.34 -10.38 -25.93
N ASP A 117 5.45 -11.10 -24.81
CA ASP A 117 4.85 -12.43 -24.62
C ASP A 117 3.52 -12.43 -23.84
N GLY A 118 3.07 -11.26 -23.35
CA GLY A 118 1.74 -11.07 -22.78
C GLY A 118 1.53 -11.74 -21.41
N LYS A 119 2.61 -12.14 -20.72
CA LYS A 119 2.52 -12.74 -19.39
C LYS A 119 2.14 -11.69 -18.35
N ASP A 120 1.58 -12.13 -17.23
CA ASP A 120 1.27 -11.23 -16.11
C ASP A 120 2.56 -10.53 -15.63
N ASN A 121 2.52 -9.21 -15.55
CA ASN A 121 3.65 -8.36 -15.15
C ASN A 121 3.66 -8.07 -13.64
N GLY A 122 3.01 -8.92 -12.83
CA GLY A 122 2.94 -8.76 -11.38
C GLY A 122 4.29 -8.89 -10.70
N PHE A 123 4.51 -8.08 -9.67
CA PHE A 123 5.68 -8.14 -8.79
C PHE A 123 5.25 -8.30 -7.34
N VAL A 124 5.80 -9.29 -6.65
CA VAL A 124 5.46 -9.59 -5.25
C VAL A 124 6.00 -8.51 -4.30
N SER A 125 5.11 -7.68 -3.76
CA SER A 125 5.42 -6.79 -2.66
C SER A 125 5.06 -7.44 -1.33
N VAL A 126 6.03 -7.57 -0.42
CA VAL A 126 5.82 -8.21 0.88
C VAL A 126 5.71 -7.15 1.97
N ILE A 127 4.64 -7.22 2.76
CA ILE A 127 4.51 -6.53 4.03
C ILE A 127 4.76 -7.56 5.13
N LYS A 128 5.80 -7.34 5.92
CA LYS A 128 6.29 -8.33 6.87
C LYS A 128 6.08 -7.91 8.32
N ASN A 129 5.60 -8.82 9.16
CA ASN A 129 5.52 -8.65 10.62
C ASN A 129 4.77 -7.39 11.08
N ASP A 130 3.86 -6.86 10.25
CA ASP A 130 3.09 -5.68 10.63
C ASP A 130 2.10 -6.05 11.74
N PHE A 131 1.96 -5.17 12.73
CA PHE A 131 1.00 -5.31 13.82
C PHE A 131 -0.11 -4.26 13.71
N ASN A 132 -1.35 -4.73 13.54
CA ASN A 132 -2.53 -3.88 13.47
C ASN A 132 -3.43 -4.14 14.68
N TYR A 133 -3.71 -3.12 15.48
CA TYR A 133 -4.50 -3.23 16.70
C TYR A 133 -5.60 -2.17 16.82
N HIS A 134 -6.82 -2.58 17.14
CA HIS A 134 -7.92 -1.66 17.47
C HIS A 134 -8.21 -0.61 16.38
N ASN A 135 -8.10 -1.00 15.11
CA ASN A 135 -8.56 -0.22 13.96
C ASN A 135 -9.93 -0.75 13.47
N MET A 136 -10.61 -0.02 12.59
CA MET A 136 -11.82 -0.55 11.94
C MET A 136 -11.51 -1.60 10.86
N PHE A 137 -10.41 -1.42 10.12
CA PHE A 137 -10.04 -2.23 8.97
C PHE A 137 -8.52 -2.43 8.90
N VAL A 138 -8.10 -3.53 8.27
CA VAL A 138 -6.70 -3.83 7.93
C VAL A 138 -6.65 -4.26 6.46
N GLY A 139 -5.92 -3.54 5.62
CA GLY A 139 -5.75 -3.90 4.22
C GLY A 139 -6.11 -2.79 3.24
N GLY A 140 -7.15 -2.98 2.43
CA GLY A 140 -7.47 -2.06 1.33
C GLY A 140 -8.55 -2.58 0.40
N TYR A 141 -9.09 -1.73 -0.48
CA TYR A 141 -10.20 -2.18 -1.33
C TYR A 141 -9.75 -3.08 -2.47
N SER A 142 -8.58 -2.82 -3.04
CA SER A 142 -8.08 -3.48 -4.24
C SER A 142 -6.59 -3.71 -4.08
N ILE A 143 -6.18 -4.99 -4.04
CA ILE A 143 -4.78 -5.39 -3.90
C ILE A 143 -4.38 -6.43 -4.95
N GLY A 144 -3.22 -6.28 -5.57
CA GLY A 144 -2.61 -7.25 -6.47
C GLY A 144 -1.65 -8.17 -5.73
N ASP A 145 -0.46 -8.38 -6.30
CA ASP A 145 0.64 -9.23 -5.78
C ASP A 145 1.24 -8.66 -4.49
N ILE A 146 0.44 -8.62 -3.43
CA ILE A 146 0.81 -8.12 -2.12
C ILE A 146 0.62 -9.26 -1.12
N GLU A 147 1.72 -9.66 -0.50
CA GLU A 147 1.80 -10.72 0.49
C GLU A 147 1.96 -10.11 1.89
N PHE A 148 1.06 -10.44 2.80
CA PHE A 148 1.17 -10.14 4.22
C PHE A 148 1.77 -11.36 4.91
N ASP A 149 3.08 -11.30 5.22
CA ASP A 149 3.82 -12.38 5.88
C ASP A 149 4.06 -12.05 7.35
N GLY A 150 3.46 -12.80 8.27
CA GLY A 150 3.59 -12.54 9.71
C GLY A 150 2.72 -11.38 10.22
N LEU A 151 1.64 -11.02 9.51
CA LEU A 151 0.69 -10.01 9.97
C LEU A 151 0.06 -10.45 11.29
N LEU A 152 0.16 -9.62 12.31
CA LEU A 152 -0.58 -9.75 13.54
C LEU A 152 -1.74 -8.74 13.53
N SER A 153 -2.97 -9.22 13.54
CA SER A 153 -4.17 -8.40 13.48
C SER A 153 -5.06 -8.71 14.68
N VAL A 154 -5.16 -7.77 15.62
CA VAL A 154 -5.79 -7.98 16.93
C VAL A 154 -6.85 -6.93 17.19
N ASN A 155 -8.05 -7.36 17.59
CA ASN A 155 -9.14 -6.48 18.02
C ASN A 155 -9.52 -5.37 17.02
N ASN A 156 -9.25 -5.59 15.73
CA ASN A 156 -9.79 -4.71 14.71
C ASN A 156 -11.23 -5.10 14.43
N LEU A 157 -12.11 -4.14 14.10
CA LEU A 157 -13.51 -4.47 13.73
C LEU A 157 -13.53 -5.46 12.55
N ASN A 158 -12.60 -5.30 11.61
CA ASN A 158 -12.31 -6.27 10.57
C ASN A 158 -10.80 -6.53 10.56
N ASN A 159 -10.39 -7.70 11.07
CA ASN A 159 -8.98 -8.09 11.13
C ASN A 159 -8.34 -8.32 9.74
N GLY A 160 -9.14 -8.36 8.67
CA GLY A 160 -8.70 -8.26 7.28
C GLY A 160 -9.85 -7.75 6.41
N TYR A 161 -9.57 -6.82 5.51
CA TYR A 161 -10.59 -6.18 4.69
C TYR A 161 -10.10 -5.92 3.26
N TRP A 162 -10.50 -6.81 2.32
CA TRP A 162 -10.19 -6.75 0.89
C TRP A 162 -11.43 -6.96 0.04
N LYS A 163 -11.71 -6.06 -0.91
CA LYS A 163 -12.87 -6.20 -1.81
C LYS A 163 -12.53 -6.90 -3.13
N ARG A 164 -11.34 -6.65 -3.67
CA ARG A 164 -10.90 -7.21 -4.95
C ARG A 164 -9.43 -7.58 -4.88
N SER A 165 -9.10 -8.73 -5.46
CA SER A 165 -7.73 -9.15 -5.67
C SER A 165 -7.59 -10.01 -6.92
N LYS A 166 -6.38 -10.50 -7.20
CA LYS A 166 -6.06 -11.43 -8.28
C LYS A 166 -5.05 -12.46 -7.76
N ASN A 167 -4.90 -13.58 -8.48
CA ASN A 167 -3.80 -14.49 -8.20
C ASN A 167 -2.45 -13.80 -8.47
N PHE A 168 -1.42 -14.22 -7.74
CA PHE A 168 -0.05 -13.78 -7.96
C PHE A 168 0.43 -14.23 -9.34
N ALA A 169 1.26 -13.39 -9.97
CA ALA A 169 2.00 -13.76 -11.17
C ALA A 169 3.03 -14.86 -10.84
N GLU A 170 3.66 -14.77 -9.67
CA GLU A 170 4.57 -15.80 -9.16
C GLU A 170 3.78 -16.99 -8.55
N PRO A 171 3.94 -18.22 -9.08
CA PRO A 171 3.23 -19.39 -8.55
C PRO A 171 3.63 -19.70 -7.10
N GLY A 172 2.66 -20.16 -6.29
CA GLY A 172 2.92 -20.60 -4.91
C GLY A 172 2.98 -19.47 -3.87
N ARG A 173 2.59 -18.25 -4.25
CA ARG A 173 2.44 -17.10 -3.35
C ARG A 173 1.01 -16.94 -2.84
N TYR A 174 0.87 -16.31 -1.68
CA TYR A 174 -0.42 -16.14 -1.00
C TYR A 174 -0.52 -14.72 -0.43
N HIS A 175 -1.73 -14.14 -0.40
CA HIS A 175 -1.90 -12.80 0.17
C HIS A 175 -1.69 -12.79 1.69
N VAL A 176 -1.90 -13.92 2.36
CA VAL A 176 -1.70 -14.06 3.80
C VAL A 176 -0.85 -15.29 4.03
N LYS A 177 0.25 -15.11 4.76
CA LYS A 177 1.17 -16.18 5.10
C LYS A 177 1.65 -15.99 6.54
N ASN A 178 1.75 -17.08 7.31
CA ASN A 178 2.27 -17.06 8.69
C ASN A 178 1.63 -16.01 9.63
N SER A 179 0.37 -15.63 9.39
CA SER A 179 -0.29 -14.49 10.05
C SER A 179 -1.29 -14.94 11.10
N PHE A 180 -1.51 -14.09 12.12
CA PHE A 180 -2.45 -14.32 13.21
C PHE A 180 -3.54 -13.26 13.24
N PHE A 181 -4.79 -13.70 13.35
CA PHE A 181 -5.97 -12.86 13.46
C PHE A 181 -6.67 -13.19 14.77
N LEU A 182 -6.62 -12.27 15.72
CA LEU A 182 -7.09 -12.50 17.09
C LEU A 182 -8.20 -11.51 17.44
N ALA A 183 -9.09 -11.97 18.30
CA ALA A 183 -10.02 -11.13 19.04
C ALA A 183 -9.84 -11.49 20.51
N ASP A 184 -9.50 -10.50 21.32
CA ASP A 184 -9.55 -10.55 22.77
C ASP A 184 -11.03 -10.50 23.19
N PRO A 185 -11.51 -11.46 23.99
CA PRO A 185 -12.89 -11.54 24.45
C PRO A 185 -13.36 -10.37 25.32
#